data_AF-A0A1D2J7I8-F1
#
_entry.id   AF-A0A1D2J7I8-F1
#
_cell.length_a   1.000
_cell.length_b   1.000
_cell.length_c   1.000
_cell.angle_alpha   90.00
_cell.angle_beta   90.00
_cell.angle_gamma   90.00
#
_symmetry.space_group_name_H-M   'P 1'
#
loop_
_entity.id
_entity.type
_entity.pdbx_description
1 polymer ?
#
loop_
_entity_poly.entity_id
_entity_poly.type
_entity_poly.pdbx_seq_one_letter_code
_entity_poly.pdbx_strand_id
1 'polypeptide(L)'
;MPIQINPSSSSSSSNTITGVSSTFSASDQRGQQSHSQSQQAQPNTTLTAAPPSYTSRESGGNGQLSQEDADRLYEERMEDDEQRLKNHMSNEAMREPLLSNGNGRCGRRLAANGDPEAQDFTRYQTLPCARTRTNDSDESQNSRSRINPRIISDAILGLSDGLTVPFALSAGLSAFNDTKVVVLGSLAELVAGAISMGLGGYVGAKSELESYETTKREIENLVQSCPCETTTMVREVFAPYSLPDHPVSEVSSTLHSSPQQLMEFLLAFYHKQPAPEQNQAYVSAVTLALGYFVGGFIPLVPYIICHQVITALKYSVGVMGITLLVFGYIKTCIVRGWGGRDNIFAGVKGGVQMVLVGGVATGAAISLVRLIDNTPQGG
;
A
#
# COMPACT_ATOMS: atom_id res chain seq x y z
N MET A 1 37.68 50.87 42.62
CA MET A 1 36.60 50.95 43.62
C MET A 1 35.30 50.50 42.96
N PRO A 2 34.54 49.57 43.56
CA PRO A 2 34.88 48.23 44.07
C PRO A 2 34.38 47.14 43.07
N ILE A 3 34.86 45.88 42.97
CA ILE A 3 35.36 44.84 43.88
C ILE A 3 34.26 44.01 44.58
N GLN A 4 34.14 42.75 44.10
CA GLN A 4 33.86 41.46 44.77
C GLN A 4 32.44 41.22 45.36
N ILE A 5 31.88 40.01 45.51
CA ILE A 5 32.44 38.71 45.95
C ILE A 5 31.51 37.55 45.47
N ASN A 6 32.10 36.44 45.01
CA ASN A 6 31.49 35.08 44.87
C ASN A 6 31.54 34.37 46.24
N PRO A 7 30.64 33.42 46.62
CA PRO A 7 31.03 32.01 46.44
C PRO A 7 29.90 30.96 46.36
N SER A 8 30.41 29.78 46.04
CA SER A 8 29.90 28.41 45.93
C SER A 8 29.33 27.73 47.20
N SER A 9 28.67 26.59 46.91
CA SER A 9 28.70 25.28 47.58
C SER A 9 27.87 24.96 48.84
N SER A 10 27.16 23.82 48.69
CA SER A 10 27.06 22.66 49.59
C SER A 10 26.09 22.63 50.80
N SER A 11 25.17 21.66 50.69
CA SER A 11 24.86 20.57 51.62
C SER A 11 24.08 20.81 52.93
N SER A 12 22.96 20.07 52.98
CA SER A 12 22.53 19.15 54.05
C SER A 12 22.04 19.68 55.39
N SER A 13 20.79 19.31 55.72
CA SER A 13 20.35 18.78 57.03
C SER A 13 18.94 18.19 56.84
N SER A 14 18.80 16.87 56.85
CA SER A 14 18.51 16.03 58.03
C SER A 14 17.05 16.10 58.47
N ASN A 15 16.33 14.99 58.28
CA ASN A 15 15.48 14.44 59.33
C ASN A 15 15.42 12.90 59.22
N THR A 16 16.08 12.31 60.20
CA THR A 16 16.01 10.94 60.71
C THR A 16 14.60 10.62 61.23
N ILE A 17 14.14 9.36 61.10
CA ILE A 17 13.63 8.50 62.20
C ILE A 17 13.03 7.19 61.62
N THR A 18 13.85 6.14 61.77
CA THR A 18 13.58 4.74 62.22
C THR A 18 12.44 3.89 61.63
N GLY A 19 12.81 2.68 61.22
CA GLY A 19 11.91 1.53 61.02
C GLY A 19 12.65 0.26 60.59
N VAL A 20 13.36 -0.38 61.51
CA VAL A 20 14.21 -1.58 61.35
C VAL A 20 13.39 -2.86 61.15
N SER A 21 13.79 -3.75 60.22
CA SER A 21 14.20 -5.15 60.51
C SER A 21 14.29 -6.02 59.25
N SER A 22 15.49 -6.57 59.07
CA SER A 22 15.87 -7.61 58.11
C SER A 22 15.88 -9.01 58.77
N THR A 23 16.08 -10.04 57.92
CA THR A 23 16.30 -11.49 58.17
C THR A 23 15.04 -12.33 57.88
N PHE A 24 15.05 -13.50 57.22
CA PHE A 24 16.09 -14.49 56.95
C PHE A 24 15.59 -15.51 55.89
N SER A 25 16.55 -16.13 55.19
CA SER A 25 16.57 -17.51 54.67
C SER A 25 15.93 -17.97 53.35
N ALA A 26 16.82 -18.60 52.57
CA ALA A 26 16.62 -19.57 51.51
C ALA A 26 16.38 -20.99 52.09
N SER A 27 15.75 -21.87 51.29
CA SER A 27 15.85 -23.36 51.21
C SER A 27 14.60 -23.85 50.47
N ASP A 28 14.67 -24.31 49.22
CA ASP A 28 14.97 -25.69 48.77
C ASP A 28 13.84 -26.73 48.99
N GLN A 29 13.72 -27.60 47.98
CA GLN A 29 12.95 -28.85 47.87
C GLN A 29 11.45 -28.79 47.59
N ARG A 30 10.82 -29.75 46.90
CA ARG A 30 11.14 -30.86 45.98
C ARG A 30 9.79 -31.61 45.91
N GLY A 31 9.34 -32.01 44.73
CA GLY A 31 8.18 -32.91 44.60
C GLY A 31 7.63 -32.86 43.17
N GLN A 32 8.00 -33.76 42.25
CA GLN A 32 7.54 -35.15 42.13
C GLN A 32 6.01 -35.27 42.29
N GLN A 33 5.25 -35.96 41.44
CA GLN A 33 5.50 -36.74 40.24
C GLN A 33 4.12 -37.21 39.75
N SER A 34 4.04 -37.54 38.46
CA SER A 34 3.34 -38.74 37.95
C SER A 34 1.85 -38.73 37.62
N HIS A 35 1.64 -39.41 36.48
CA HIS A 35 0.52 -40.25 36.03
C HIS A 35 -0.39 -39.63 34.95
N SER A 36 -0.20 -39.97 33.66
CA SER A 36 -0.51 -41.24 32.92
C SER A 36 -2.01 -41.31 32.58
N GLN A 37 -2.53 -41.75 31.44
CA GLN A 37 -2.07 -42.49 30.27
C GLN A 37 -3.30 -42.61 29.31
N SER A 38 -3.09 -42.70 27.99
CA SER A 38 -3.97 -43.39 26.97
C SER A 38 -5.42 -42.86 26.78
N GLN A 39 -6.16 -42.99 25.67
CA GLN A 39 -6.20 -43.80 24.44
C GLN A 39 -7.17 -43.04 23.48
N GLN A 40 -6.89 -42.79 22.20
CA GLN A 40 -7.14 -43.64 21.01
C GLN A 40 -8.57 -43.58 20.40
N ALA A 41 -8.62 -43.39 19.07
CA ALA A 41 -9.65 -43.72 18.06
C ALA A 41 -10.74 -42.69 17.64
N GLN A 42 -10.75 -42.42 16.32
CA GLN A 42 -11.83 -41.83 15.47
C GLN A 42 -12.92 -42.90 15.15
N PRO A 43 -13.95 -42.73 14.27
CA PRO A 43 -14.49 -41.56 13.53
C PRO A 43 -16.06 -41.45 13.50
N ASN A 44 -16.56 -40.44 12.76
CA ASN A 44 -17.85 -40.34 12.04
C ASN A 44 -19.12 -39.71 12.66
N THR A 45 -19.72 -38.87 11.80
CA THR A 45 -21.15 -38.56 11.56
C THR A 45 -21.76 -37.29 12.19
N THR A 46 -21.88 -36.27 11.33
CA THR A 46 -23.06 -35.44 11.02
C THR A 46 -24.07 -35.15 12.14
N LEU A 47 -24.19 -33.88 12.53
CA LEU A 47 -25.50 -33.23 12.70
C LEU A 47 -25.38 -31.70 12.77
N THR A 48 -26.02 -31.07 11.80
CA THR A 48 -26.43 -29.67 11.73
C THR A 48 -27.13 -29.24 13.02
N ALA A 49 -26.69 -28.13 13.63
CA ALA A 49 -27.46 -27.44 14.68
C ALA A 49 -27.36 -25.92 14.49
N ALA A 50 -28.54 -25.30 14.47
CA ALA A 50 -28.83 -23.89 14.25
C ALA A 50 -28.24 -22.94 15.33
N PRO A 51 -28.12 -21.63 15.05
CA PRO A 51 -27.65 -20.65 16.03
C PRO A 51 -28.70 -20.42 17.14
N PRO A 52 -28.26 -20.13 18.39
CA PRO A 52 -29.17 -19.90 19.49
C PRO A 52 -29.83 -18.53 19.39
N SER A 53 -31.16 -18.54 19.41
CA SER A 53 -32.02 -17.39 19.68
C SER A 53 -31.83 -16.92 21.14
N TYR A 54 -31.36 -15.68 21.32
CA TYR A 54 -31.34 -15.02 22.62
C TYR A 54 -32.68 -14.31 22.88
N THR A 55 -33.37 -14.83 23.89
CA THR A 55 -34.56 -14.28 24.52
C THR A 55 -34.24 -12.99 25.27
N SER A 56 -34.99 -11.93 24.99
CA SER A 56 -35.05 -10.72 25.81
C SER A 56 -35.50 -11.07 27.23
N ARG A 57 -34.70 -10.73 28.22
CA ARG A 57 -35.11 -10.70 29.62
C ARG A 57 -34.77 -9.33 30.20
N GLU A 58 -35.79 -8.49 30.29
CA GLU A 58 -35.74 -7.27 31.08
C GLU A 58 -35.43 -7.62 32.54
N SER A 59 -34.40 -6.99 33.09
CA SER A 59 -34.28 -6.75 34.53
C SER A 59 -33.63 -5.39 34.70
N GLY A 60 -34.40 -4.47 35.29
CA GLY A 60 -34.02 -3.08 35.48
C GLY A 60 -32.77 -2.90 36.32
N GLY A 61 -31.96 -1.94 35.90
CA GLY A 61 -30.84 -1.37 36.64
C GLY A 61 -30.42 -0.09 35.92
N ASN A 62 -30.77 1.07 36.49
CA ASN A 62 -30.31 2.37 36.03
C ASN A 62 -28.77 2.42 36.15
N GLY A 63 -28.08 2.39 35.02
CA GLY A 63 -26.68 2.75 34.90
C GLY A 63 -26.52 3.60 33.65
N GLN A 64 -26.49 4.92 33.82
CA GLN A 64 -25.98 5.82 32.79
C GLN A 64 -24.51 5.47 32.59
N LEU A 65 -24.20 4.83 31.46
CA LEU A 65 -22.82 4.64 31.01
C LEU A 65 -22.24 6.05 30.80
N SER A 66 -21.28 6.44 31.65
CA SER A 66 -20.67 7.76 31.55
C SER A 66 -19.91 7.85 30.24
N GLN A 67 -19.86 9.05 29.63
CA GLN A 67 -19.22 9.25 28.33
C GLN A 67 -17.75 8.82 28.31
N GLU A 68 -17.09 8.87 29.48
CA GLU A 68 -15.72 8.39 29.70
C GLU A 68 -15.58 6.86 29.61
N ASP A 69 -16.62 6.10 29.99
CA ASP A 69 -16.61 4.63 29.88
C ASP A 69 -16.84 4.18 28.43
N ALA A 70 -17.64 4.96 27.68
CA ALA A 70 -17.81 4.75 26.24
C ALA A 70 -16.49 5.04 25.50
N ASP A 71 -15.83 6.16 25.80
CA ASP A 71 -14.56 6.52 25.16
C ASP A 71 -13.44 5.52 25.49
N ARG A 72 -13.39 5.00 26.72
CA ARG A 72 -12.46 3.91 27.08
C ARG A 72 -12.76 2.61 26.33
N LEU A 73 -14.04 2.24 26.19
CA LEU A 73 -14.44 1.07 25.39
C LEU A 73 -14.11 1.25 23.90
N TYR A 74 -14.13 2.48 23.39
CA TYR A 74 -13.70 2.78 22.03
C TYR A 74 -12.18 2.69 21.89
N GLU A 75 -11.39 3.16 22.86
CA GLU A 75 -9.93 3.02 22.81
C GLU A 75 -9.48 1.55 22.97
N GLU A 76 -10.07 0.78 23.90
CA GLU A 76 -9.77 -0.66 24.04
C GLU A 76 -10.08 -1.43 22.74
N ARG A 77 -11.17 -1.05 22.05
CA ARG A 77 -11.54 -1.66 20.76
C ARG A 77 -10.54 -1.34 19.65
N MET A 78 -10.05 -0.09 19.62
CA MET A 78 -9.08 0.36 18.63
C MET A 78 -7.71 -0.29 18.84
N GLU A 79 -7.28 -0.47 20.10
CA GLU A 79 -6.04 -1.18 20.43
C GLU A 79 -6.11 -2.67 20.07
N ASP A 80 -7.25 -3.32 20.31
CA ASP A 80 -7.50 -4.72 19.94
C ASP A 80 -7.47 -4.93 18.41
N ASP A 81 -8.09 -4.02 17.64
CA ASP A 81 -8.10 -4.08 16.18
C ASP A 81 -6.70 -3.78 15.60
N GLU A 82 -5.93 -2.88 16.22
CA GLU A 82 -4.54 -2.61 15.85
C GLU A 82 -3.62 -3.81 16.14
N GLN A 83 -3.81 -4.49 17.28
CA GLN A 83 -3.08 -5.71 17.60
C GLN A 83 -3.45 -6.88 16.69
N ARG A 84 -4.73 -6.99 16.30
CA ARG A 84 -5.16 -7.97 15.30
C ARG A 84 -4.53 -7.70 13.93
N LEU A 85 -4.45 -6.44 13.51
CA LEU A 85 -3.82 -6.07 12.25
C LEU A 85 -2.31 -6.36 12.26
N LYS A 86 -1.62 -6.02 13.36
CA LYS A 86 -0.19 -6.33 13.58
C LYS A 86 0.08 -7.84 13.58
N ASN A 87 -0.79 -8.63 14.22
CA ASN A 87 -0.66 -10.09 14.23
C ASN A 87 -0.97 -10.73 12.88
N HIS A 88 -1.87 -10.15 12.07
CA HIS A 88 -2.15 -10.63 10.72
C HIS A 88 -0.97 -10.35 9.78
N MET A 89 -0.37 -9.16 9.87
CA MET A 89 0.81 -8.79 9.09
C MET A 89 2.07 -9.58 9.48
N SER A 90 2.24 -9.89 10.77
CA SER A 90 3.38 -10.70 11.26
C SER A 90 3.28 -12.16 10.80
N ASN A 91 2.07 -12.72 10.72
CA ASN A 91 1.85 -14.08 10.19
C ASN A 91 2.05 -14.18 8.67
N GLU A 92 1.84 -13.11 7.90
CA GLU A 92 2.15 -13.10 6.46
C GLU A 92 3.66 -12.92 6.19
N ALA A 93 4.40 -12.26 7.09
CA ALA A 93 5.85 -12.15 7.01
C ALA A 93 6.58 -13.48 7.34
N MET A 94 5.90 -14.42 8.02
CA MET A 94 6.43 -15.73 8.40
C MET A 94 6.00 -16.84 7.43
N ARG A 95 6.09 -16.59 6.12
CA ARG A 95 6.07 -17.65 5.09
C ARG A 95 7.42 -17.68 4.37
N GLU A 96 8.32 -18.52 4.87
CA GLU A 96 9.53 -18.91 4.13
C GLU A 96 9.16 -19.66 2.84
N PRO A 97 9.84 -19.38 1.71
CA PRO A 97 9.68 -20.15 0.49
C PRO A 97 10.39 -21.49 0.58
N LEU A 98 9.60 -22.58 0.48
CA LEU A 98 10.09 -23.94 0.40
C LEU A 98 10.92 -24.16 -0.88
N LEU A 99 12.24 -24.15 -0.75
CA LEU A 99 13.13 -24.67 -1.79
C LEU A 99 13.24 -26.20 -1.68
N SER A 100 12.59 -26.90 -2.61
CA SER A 100 12.78 -28.33 -2.82
C SER A 100 14.04 -28.58 -3.67
N ASN A 101 14.90 -29.44 -3.13
CA ASN A 101 16.15 -29.95 -3.66
C ASN A 101 15.92 -30.78 -4.95
N GLY A 102 16.60 -30.44 -6.04
CA GLY A 102 16.47 -31.11 -7.34
C GLY A 102 17.72 -30.95 -8.21
N ASN A 103 18.65 -31.89 -8.03
CA ASN A 103 19.90 -32.05 -8.76
C ASN A 103 19.66 -32.38 -10.26
N GLY A 104 20.27 -31.67 -11.22
CA GLY A 104 20.36 -32.19 -12.60
C GLY A 104 20.54 -31.21 -13.77
N ARG A 105 21.77 -31.14 -14.27
CA ARG A 105 22.23 -31.00 -15.68
C ARG A 105 21.87 -29.79 -16.56
N CYS A 106 22.95 -29.26 -17.12
CA CYS A 106 23.08 -28.36 -18.27
C CYS A 106 22.32 -28.83 -19.52
N GLY A 107 21.64 -27.91 -20.22
CA GLY A 107 21.05 -28.14 -21.54
C GLY A 107 20.54 -26.86 -22.18
N ARG A 108 21.34 -26.28 -23.09
CA ARG A 108 20.98 -25.12 -23.92
C ARG A 108 19.99 -25.56 -25.02
N ARG A 109 18.76 -25.03 -25.03
CA ARG A 109 17.86 -25.01 -26.21
C ARG A 109 16.88 -23.84 -26.15
N LEU A 110 16.85 -23.07 -27.24
CA LEU A 110 15.80 -22.11 -27.60
C LEU A 110 14.50 -22.84 -27.90
N ALA A 111 13.39 -22.45 -27.26
CA ALA A 111 12.03 -22.60 -27.77
C ALA A 111 11.07 -21.69 -26.98
N ALA A 112 10.06 -21.19 -27.68
CA ALA A 112 9.11 -20.15 -27.32
C ALA A 112 8.12 -20.51 -26.20
N ASN A 113 7.80 -19.54 -25.33
CA ASN A 113 6.45 -18.99 -25.08
C ASN A 113 6.44 -18.12 -23.80
N GLY A 114 5.68 -17.01 -23.88
CA GLY A 114 4.91 -16.43 -22.77
C GLY A 114 5.65 -15.81 -21.60
N ASP A 115 5.80 -14.48 -21.63
CA ASP A 115 5.62 -13.54 -20.50
C ASP A 115 5.97 -12.12 -21.01
N PRO A 116 5.03 -11.14 -21.07
CA PRO A 116 5.35 -9.81 -21.59
C PRO A 116 5.86 -8.79 -20.54
N GLU A 117 6.13 -9.20 -19.31
CA GLU A 117 6.48 -8.30 -18.18
C GLU A 117 7.85 -8.58 -17.54
N ALA A 118 8.80 -9.11 -18.32
CA ALA A 118 10.20 -9.15 -17.91
C ALA A 118 11.09 -8.78 -19.10
N GLN A 119 12.05 -7.90 -18.86
CA GLN A 119 13.06 -7.34 -19.79
C GLN A 119 12.68 -5.97 -20.39
N ASP A 120 13.13 -4.90 -19.75
CA ASP A 120 14.34 -4.19 -20.20
C ASP A 120 14.76 -3.13 -19.17
N PHE A 121 15.48 -3.55 -18.13
CA PHE A 121 16.19 -2.66 -17.22
C PHE A 121 17.66 -2.56 -17.64
N THR A 122 17.98 -2.30 -18.93
CA THR A 122 19.36 -1.91 -19.27
C THR A 122 19.48 -1.15 -20.58
N ARG A 123 19.41 0.19 -20.54
CA ARG A 123 20.15 1.02 -21.52
C ARG A 123 20.43 2.45 -21.05
N TYR A 124 21.40 2.62 -20.17
CA TYR A 124 22.15 3.89 -20.14
C TYR A 124 23.22 3.81 -21.22
N GLN A 125 22.99 4.51 -22.34
CA GLN A 125 23.97 4.66 -23.41
C GLN A 125 25.10 5.59 -22.93
N THR A 126 26.24 4.96 -22.65
CA THR A 126 27.63 5.34 -22.98
C THR A 126 28.00 6.82 -22.95
N LEU A 127 28.80 7.21 -21.96
CA LEU A 127 29.65 8.41 -21.97
C LEU A 127 30.69 8.34 -23.11
N PRO A 128 30.86 9.40 -23.90
CA PRO A 128 32.13 9.66 -24.58
C PRO A 128 33.02 10.52 -23.67
N CYS A 129 34.22 10.02 -23.34
CA CYS A 129 35.32 10.87 -22.90
C CYS A 129 35.76 11.75 -24.07
N ALA A 130 35.52 13.05 -24.02
CA ALA A 130 36.22 14.04 -24.85
C ALA A 130 36.36 15.36 -24.08
N ARG A 131 37.62 15.70 -23.79
CA ARG A 131 38.02 16.93 -23.11
C ARG A 131 38.19 18.02 -24.17
N THR A 132 37.30 19.00 -24.21
CA THR A 132 37.54 20.28 -24.90
C THR A 132 37.06 21.41 -24.02
N ARG A 133 38.02 22.24 -23.57
CA ARG A 133 37.75 23.54 -22.95
C ARG A 133 37.23 24.48 -24.03
N THR A 134 36.00 24.93 -23.89
CA THR A 134 35.54 26.22 -24.44
C THR A 134 34.60 26.83 -23.41
N ASN A 135 35.00 27.99 -22.89
CA ASN A 135 34.08 28.92 -22.24
C ASN A 135 33.08 29.35 -23.31
N ASP A 136 31.82 28.98 -23.14
CA ASP A 136 30.70 29.80 -23.60
C ASP A 136 29.52 29.54 -22.66
N SER A 137 29.16 30.62 -21.99
CA SER A 137 27.97 30.75 -21.16
C SER A 137 26.77 30.79 -22.09
N ASP A 138 26.00 29.71 -22.17
CA ASP A 138 24.57 29.71 -22.51
C ASP A 138 24.04 28.27 -22.39
N GLU A 139 24.02 27.75 -21.16
CA GLU A 139 23.24 26.56 -20.86
C GLU A 139 21.77 26.98 -20.73
N SER A 140 21.06 26.97 -21.86
CA SER A 140 19.60 26.88 -21.86
C SER A 140 19.22 25.57 -21.18
N GLN A 141 19.02 25.65 -19.87
CA GLN A 141 18.38 24.63 -19.08
C GLN A 141 16.97 24.43 -19.63
N ASN A 142 16.86 23.48 -20.54
CA ASN A 142 15.58 22.93 -20.95
C ASN A 142 15.00 22.24 -19.72
N SER A 143 14.26 23.02 -18.92
CA SER A 143 13.48 22.58 -17.76
C SER A 143 12.46 21.57 -18.24
N ARG A 144 12.90 20.32 -18.44
CA ARG A 144 12.02 19.17 -18.56
C ARG A 144 11.27 19.12 -17.23
N SER A 145 10.03 19.61 -17.24
CA SER A 145 9.08 19.41 -16.15
C SER A 145 9.07 17.92 -15.83
N ARG A 146 9.78 17.54 -14.76
CA ARG A 146 9.78 16.16 -14.26
C ARG A 146 8.47 16.00 -13.53
N ILE A 147 7.44 15.59 -14.26
CA ILE A 147 6.18 15.19 -13.66
C ILE A 147 6.48 13.97 -12.79
N ASN A 148 6.06 14.00 -11.53
CA ASN A 148 6.28 12.90 -10.60
C ASN A 148 5.59 11.62 -11.12
N PRO A 149 6.32 10.50 -11.30
CA PRO A 149 5.76 9.26 -11.86
C PRO A 149 4.60 8.71 -11.01
N ARG A 150 4.60 9.01 -9.70
CA ARG A 150 3.51 8.67 -8.79
C ARG A 150 2.21 9.41 -9.12
N ILE A 151 2.26 10.71 -9.42
CA ILE A 151 1.07 11.48 -9.82
C ILE A 151 0.45 10.88 -11.09
N ILE A 152 1.29 10.50 -12.05
CA ILE A 152 0.86 9.84 -13.29
C ILE A 152 0.21 8.48 -12.98
N SER A 153 0.84 7.68 -12.10
CA SER A 153 0.29 6.39 -11.67
C SER A 153 -1.07 6.54 -10.99
N ASP A 154 -1.17 7.44 -10.02
CA ASP A 154 -2.40 7.72 -9.26
C ASP A 154 -3.52 8.22 -10.19
N ALA A 155 -3.20 9.09 -11.15
CA ALA A 155 -4.15 9.55 -12.16
C ALA A 155 -4.65 8.40 -13.05
N ILE A 156 -3.73 7.53 -13.50
CA ILE A 156 -4.07 6.37 -14.34
C ILE A 156 -4.93 5.39 -13.55
N LEU A 157 -4.63 5.14 -12.27
CA LEU A 157 -5.43 4.27 -11.41
C LEU A 157 -6.85 4.83 -11.23
N GLY A 158 -6.96 6.09 -10.80
CA GLY A 158 -8.26 6.74 -10.63
C GLY A 158 -9.09 6.77 -11.92
N LEU A 159 -8.48 7.16 -13.04
CA LEU A 159 -9.16 7.18 -14.34
C LEU A 159 -9.57 5.79 -14.83
N SER A 160 -8.73 4.76 -14.66
CA SER A 160 -9.04 3.39 -15.10
C SER A 160 -10.30 2.86 -14.42
N ASP A 161 -10.38 3.07 -13.12
CA ASP A 161 -11.51 2.58 -12.32
C ASP A 161 -12.75 3.45 -12.55
N GLY A 162 -12.58 4.77 -12.61
CA GLY A 162 -13.67 5.71 -12.93
C GLY A 162 -14.29 5.44 -14.30
N LEU A 163 -13.50 5.06 -15.30
CA LEU A 163 -14.03 4.73 -16.63
C LEU A 163 -14.79 3.38 -16.66
N THR A 164 -14.49 2.45 -15.75
CA THR A 164 -15.02 1.09 -15.83
C THR A 164 -16.18 0.86 -14.87
N VAL A 165 -16.03 1.21 -13.60
CA VAL A 165 -16.97 0.86 -12.53
C VAL A 165 -18.31 1.62 -12.68
N PRO A 166 -18.32 2.97 -12.73
CA PRO A 166 -19.54 3.75 -12.96
C PRO A 166 -20.29 3.36 -14.23
N PHE A 167 -19.57 3.07 -15.32
CA PHE A 167 -20.17 2.66 -16.58
C PHE A 167 -20.81 1.28 -16.52
N ALA A 168 -20.12 0.30 -15.93
CA ALA A 168 -20.68 -1.04 -15.73
C ALA A 168 -21.95 -0.97 -14.87
N LEU A 169 -21.95 -0.14 -13.82
CA LEU A 169 -23.14 0.12 -13.02
C LEU A 169 -24.26 0.78 -13.83
N SER A 170 -23.99 1.87 -14.56
CA SER A 170 -25.00 2.55 -15.39
C SER A 170 -25.63 1.59 -16.41
N ALA A 171 -24.81 0.76 -17.04
CA ALA A 171 -25.26 -0.23 -18.02
C ALA A 171 -26.12 -1.34 -17.38
N GLY A 172 -25.75 -1.80 -16.17
CA GLY A 172 -26.57 -2.72 -15.39
C GLY A 172 -27.92 -2.11 -14.98
N LEU A 173 -27.89 -0.91 -14.41
CA LEU A 173 -29.11 -0.18 -13.99
C LEU A 173 -30.03 0.18 -15.16
N SER A 174 -29.50 0.24 -16.39
CA SER A 174 -30.30 0.48 -17.59
C SER A 174 -31.36 -0.62 -17.83
N ALA A 175 -31.24 -1.78 -17.19
CA ALA A 175 -32.26 -2.83 -17.21
C ALA A 175 -33.59 -2.38 -16.58
N PHE A 176 -33.58 -1.44 -15.64
CA PHE A 176 -34.79 -0.92 -14.99
C PHE A 176 -35.60 0.05 -15.86
N ASN A 177 -35.08 0.41 -17.04
CA ASN A 177 -35.73 1.30 -18.02
C ASN A 177 -36.21 2.66 -17.45
N ASP A 178 -35.59 3.13 -16.35
CA ASP A 178 -35.78 4.46 -15.78
C ASP A 178 -34.45 5.23 -15.78
N THR A 179 -34.39 6.29 -16.61
CA THR A 179 -33.21 7.15 -16.73
C THR A 179 -32.83 7.81 -15.41
N LYS A 180 -33.81 8.14 -14.56
CA LYS A 180 -33.56 8.79 -13.26
C LYS A 180 -32.83 7.84 -12.31
N VAL A 181 -33.23 6.57 -12.28
CA VAL A 181 -32.59 5.54 -11.45
C VAL A 181 -31.14 5.35 -11.90
N VAL A 182 -30.90 5.27 -13.22
CA VAL A 182 -29.54 5.13 -13.76
C VAL A 182 -28.67 6.33 -13.40
N VAL A 183 -29.14 7.56 -13.68
CA VAL A 183 -28.35 8.77 -13.45
C VAL A 183 -28.09 9.00 -11.97
N LEU A 184 -29.11 8.90 -11.10
CA LEU A 184 -28.94 9.14 -9.67
C LEU A 184 -28.11 8.03 -9.01
N GLY A 185 -28.34 6.77 -9.38
CA GLY A 185 -27.59 5.63 -8.84
C GLY A 185 -26.11 5.70 -9.21
N SER A 186 -25.81 5.95 -10.48
CA SER A 186 -24.42 6.08 -10.95
C SER A 186 -23.74 7.36 -10.48
N LEU A 187 -24.45 8.48 -10.33
CA LEU A 187 -23.85 9.69 -9.76
C LEU A 187 -23.54 9.53 -8.26
N ALA A 188 -24.42 8.85 -7.51
CA ALA A 188 -24.17 8.54 -6.11
C ALA A 188 -22.95 7.63 -5.95
N GLU A 189 -22.84 6.58 -6.78
CA GLU A 189 -21.67 5.72 -6.81
C GLU A 189 -20.40 6.47 -7.24
N LEU A 190 -20.49 7.36 -8.24
CA LEU A 190 -19.36 8.16 -8.69
C LEU A 190 -18.78 9.04 -7.57
N VAL A 191 -19.65 9.73 -6.82
CA VAL A 191 -19.24 10.60 -5.71
C VAL A 191 -18.69 9.77 -4.54
N ALA A 192 -19.39 8.69 -4.17
CA ALA A 192 -18.94 7.81 -3.09
C ALA A 192 -17.60 7.14 -3.41
N GLY A 193 -17.44 6.65 -4.64
CA GLY A 193 -16.21 6.04 -5.15
C GLY A 193 -15.06 7.03 -5.20
N ALA A 194 -15.28 8.26 -5.69
CA ALA A 194 -14.24 9.29 -5.72
C ALA A 194 -13.74 9.65 -4.32
N ILE A 195 -14.64 9.83 -3.35
CA ILE A 195 -14.27 10.09 -1.95
C ILE A 195 -13.52 8.91 -1.36
N SER A 196 -14.01 7.69 -1.57
CA SER A 196 -13.38 6.47 -1.07
C SER A 196 -11.97 6.29 -1.62
N MET A 197 -11.76 6.47 -2.92
CA MET A 197 -10.43 6.39 -3.53
C MET A 197 -9.50 7.52 -3.10
N GLY A 198 -10.03 8.74 -2.95
CA GLY A 198 -9.23 9.86 -2.44
C GLY A 198 -8.74 9.60 -1.02
N LEU A 199 -9.61 9.12 -0.12
CA LEU A 199 -9.23 8.74 1.23
C LEU A 199 -8.28 7.54 1.24
N GLY A 200 -8.49 6.55 0.37
CA GLY A 200 -7.59 5.41 0.20
C GLY A 200 -6.18 5.83 -0.21
N GLY A 201 -6.07 6.75 -1.18
CA GLY A 201 -4.79 7.35 -1.59
C GLY A 201 -4.13 8.15 -0.48
N TYR A 202 -4.91 8.95 0.26
CA TYR A 202 -4.40 9.72 1.41
C TYR A 202 -3.83 8.82 2.50
N VAL A 203 -4.60 7.83 2.94
CA VAL A 203 -4.22 6.92 4.02
C VAL A 203 -3.03 6.06 3.59
N GLY A 204 -3.02 5.57 2.35
CA GLY A 204 -1.90 4.82 1.80
C GLY A 204 -0.59 5.63 1.81
N ALA A 205 -0.62 6.84 1.25
CA ALA A 205 0.55 7.71 1.22
C ALA A 205 0.98 8.20 2.62
N LYS A 206 0.04 8.42 3.54
CA LYS A 206 0.35 8.75 4.93
C LYS A 206 1.01 7.57 5.65
N SER A 207 0.53 6.35 5.42
CA SER A 207 1.11 5.13 5.98
C SER A 207 2.54 4.89 5.44
N GLU A 208 2.79 5.16 4.16
CA GLU A 208 4.16 5.15 3.59
C GLU A 208 5.10 6.13 4.33
N LEU A 209 4.63 7.35 4.63
CA LEU A 209 5.40 8.34 5.38
C LEU A 209 5.70 7.88 6.81
N GLU A 210 4.70 7.34 7.51
CA GLU A 210 4.86 6.85 8.87
C GLU A 210 5.79 5.63 8.94
N SER A 211 5.70 4.73 7.95
CA SER A 211 6.63 3.62 7.80
C SER A 211 8.06 4.13 7.62
N TYR A 212 8.27 5.11 6.74
CA TYR A 212 9.58 5.71 6.51
C TYR A 212 10.16 6.35 7.78
N GLU A 213 9.36 7.12 8.52
CA GLU A 213 9.81 7.73 9.77
C GLU A 213 10.18 6.71 10.83
N THR A 214 9.43 5.61 10.92
CA THR A 214 9.70 4.53 11.87
C THR A 214 11.02 3.84 11.55
N THR A 215 11.23 3.46 10.28
CA THR A 215 12.50 2.88 9.82
C THR A 215 13.67 3.85 10.03
N LYS A 216 13.47 5.15 9.79
CA LYS A 216 14.50 6.16 10.07
C LYS A 216 14.90 6.19 11.55
N ARG A 217 13.94 6.19 12.47
CA ARG A 217 14.22 6.16 13.93
C ARG A 217 14.94 4.88 14.34
N GLU A 218 14.55 3.74 13.78
CA GLU A 218 15.20 2.46 14.02
C GLU A 218 16.67 2.47 13.59
N ILE A 219 16.97 2.93 12.38
CA ILE A 219 18.34 3.05 11.88
C ILE A 219 19.14 4.04 12.73
N GLU A 220 18.55 5.18 13.10
CA GLU A 220 19.21 6.17 13.95
C GLU A 220 19.64 5.58 15.29
N ASN A 221 18.76 4.79 15.92
CA ASN A 221 19.08 4.06 17.15
C ASN A 221 20.17 3.00 16.92
N LEU A 222 20.12 2.29 15.79
CA LEU A 222 21.08 1.23 15.47
C LEU A 222 22.49 1.79 15.21
N VAL A 223 22.60 2.91 14.51
CA VAL A 223 23.88 3.60 14.25
C VAL A 223 24.54 4.03 15.56
N GLN A 224 23.74 4.41 16.58
CA GLN A 224 24.25 4.83 17.89
C GLN A 224 24.56 3.65 18.82
N SER A 225 23.77 2.57 18.77
CA SER A 225 23.87 1.46 19.72
C SER A 225 24.79 0.32 19.26
N CYS A 226 24.80 -0.03 17.97
CA CYS A 226 25.45 -1.24 17.44
C CYS A 226 26.23 -0.98 16.13
N PRO A 227 27.48 -0.46 16.20
CA PRO A 227 28.31 -0.23 15.02
C PRO A 227 28.68 -1.52 14.25
N CYS A 228 28.79 -2.66 14.93
CA CYS A 228 29.12 -3.94 14.28
C CYS A 228 28.00 -4.45 13.37
N GLU A 229 26.74 -4.23 13.76
CA GLU A 229 25.57 -4.65 13.01
C GLU A 229 25.40 -3.80 11.75
N THR A 230 25.57 -2.48 11.88
CA THR A 230 25.55 -1.55 10.75
C THR A 230 26.69 -1.80 9.76
N THR A 231 27.88 -2.21 10.22
CA THR A 231 28.96 -2.68 9.32
C THR A 231 28.54 -3.91 8.51
N THR A 232 27.80 -4.84 9.13
CA THR A 232 27.29 -6.04 8.46
C THR A 232 26.24 -5.68 7.41
N MET A 233 25.31 -4.79 7.73
CA MET A 233 24.31 -4.27 6.78
C MET A 233 24.97 -3.61 5.56
N VAL A 234 26.02 -2.80 5.75
CA VAL A 234 26.77 -2.21 4.62
C VAL A 234 27.38 -3.30 3.74
N ARG A 235 27.96 -4.36 4.32
CA ARG A 235 28.51 -5.48 3.53
C ARG A 235 27.43 -6.22 2.75
N GLU A 236 26.26 -6.41 3.34
CA GLU A 236 25.11 -7.06 2.68
C GLU A 236 24.62 -6.27 1.47
N VAL A 237 24.60 -4.94 1.54
CA VAL A 237 24.29 -4.08 0.37
C VAL A 237 25.25 -4.35 -0.80
N PHE A 238 26.52 -4.60 -0.51
CA PHE A 238 27.55 -4.83 -1.54
C PHE A 238 27.71 -6.30 -1.98
N ALA A 239 27.16 -7.26 -1.23
CA ALA A 239 27.30 -8.69 -1.51
C ALA A 239 26.88 -9.10 -2.95
N PRO A 240 25.77 -8.59 -3.53
CA PRO A 240 25.38 -8.94 -4.90
C PRO A 240 26.39 -8.50 -5.98
N TYR A 241 27.23 -7.53 -5.69
CA TYR A 241 28.18 -6.96 -6.65
C TYR A 241 29.52 -7.71 -6.70
N SER A 242 29.71 -8.74 -5.87
CA SER A 242 30.94 -9.56 -5.83
C SER A 242 32.22 -8.71 -5.71
N LEU A 243 32.17 -7.63 -4.95
CA LEU A 243 33.32 -6.75 -4.72
C LEU A 243 34.31 -7.43 -3.77
N PRO A 244 35.64 -7.25 -3.97
CA PRO A 244 36.63 -7.73 -3.02
C PRO A 244 36.42 -7.13 -1.62
N ASP A 245 36.77 -7.86 -0.55
CA ASP A 245 36.51 -7.43 0.84
C ASP A 245 37.21 -6.12 1.23
N HIS A 246 38.41 -5.88 0.69
CA HIS A 246 39.22 -4.70 0.99
C HIS A 246 38.49 -3.36 0.68
N PRO A 247 38.05 -3.09 -0.57
CA PRO A 247 37.33 -1.84 -0.88
C PRO A 247 36.01 -1.71 -0.12
N VAL A 248 35.28 -2.80 0.14
CA VAL A 248 34.03 -2.74 0.92
C VAL A 248 34.31 -2.34 2.37
N SER A 249 35.40 -2.85 2.96
CA SER A 249 35.81 -2.48 4.31
C SER A 249 36.21 -1.00 4.43
N GLU A 250 36.87 -0.45 3.40
CA GLU A 250 37.26 0.96 3.35
C GLU A 250 36.04 1.87 3.22
N VAL A 251 35.12 1.54 2.31
CA VAL A 251 33.84 2.26 2.16
C VAL A 251 33.04 2.22 3.45
N SER A 252 32.94 1.05 4.10
CA SER A 252 32.27 0.91 5.38
C SER A 252 32.91 1.79 6.45
N SER A 253 34.23 1.78 6.60
CA SER A 253 34.92 2.63 7.57
C SER A 253 34.72 4.14 7.32
N THR A 254 34.66 4.53 6.05
CA THR A 254 34.40 5.91 5.63
C THR A 254 32.97 6.34 5.97
N LEU A 255 31.98 5.47 5.70
CA LEU A 255 30.58 5.72 6.06
C LEU A 255 30.41 5.82 7.58
N HIS A 256 31.04 4.95 8.35
CA HIS A 256 31.01 5.01 9.82
C HIS A 256 31.65 6.28 10.41
N SER A 257 32.51 6.97 9.64
CA SER A 257 33.06 8.27 10.06
C SER A 257 32.03 9.41 9.99
N SER A 258 30.90 9.21 9.28
CA SER A 258 29.82 10.17 9.13
C SER A 258 28.45 9.50 9.38
N PRO A 259 27.93 9.53 10.63
CA PRO A 259 26.71 8.80 10.98
C PRO A 259 25.47 9.23 10.18
N GLN A 260 25.40 10.51 9.77
CA GLN A 260 24.32 11.01 8.92
C GLN A 260 24.34 10.37 7.52
N GLN A 261 25.52 10.26 6.91
CA GLN A 261 25.67 9.65 5.59
C GLN A 261 25.47 8.13 5.64
N LEU A 262 25.90 7.48 6.73
CA LEU A 262 25.63 6.07 6.96
C LEU A 262 24.13 5.81 7.08
N MET A 263 23.39 6.65 7.82
CA MET A 263 21.94 6.53 7.95
C MET A 263 21.25 6.71 6.59
N GLU A 264 21.58 7.77 5.84
CA GLU A 264 21.02 7.99 4.49
C GLU A 264 21.36 6.85 3.54
N PHE A 265 22.57 6.32 3.60
CA PHE A 265 23.00 5.16 2.82
C PHE A 265 22.18 3.91 3.17
N LEU A 266 22.05 3.57 4.45
CA LEU A 266 21.29 2.40 4.89
C LEU A 266 19.80 2.54 4.53
N LEU A 267 19.21 3.72 4.72
CA LEU A 267 17.81 3.95 4.38
C LEU A 267 17.56 3.83 2.86
N ALA A 268 18.46 4.37 2.04
CA ALA A 268 18.34 4.35 0.58
C ALA A 268 18.68 2.98 -0.04
N PHE A 269 19.73 2.30 0.45
CA PHE A 269 20.26 1.10 -0.22
C PHE A 269 19.92 -0.21 0.49
N TYR A 270 19.84 -0.22 1.81
CA TYR A 270 19.46 -1.42 2.57
C TYR A 270 17.93 -1.54 2.65
N HIS A 271 17.23 -0.50 3.10
CA HIS A 271 15.76 -0.51 3.20
C HIS A 271 15.03 -0.12 1.91
N LYS A 272 15.72 0.44 0.91
CA LYS A 272 15.16 0.84 -0.40
C LYS A 272 13.97 1.80 -0.28
N GLN A 273 13.90 2.59 0.78
CA GLN A 273 12.83 3.57 0.99
C GLN A 273 13.34 4.98 0.67
N PRO A 274 12.99 5.57 -0.49
CA PRO A 274 13.30 6.96 -0.76
C PRO A 274 12.45 7.87 0.14
N ALA A 275 12.99 9.03 0.51
CA ALA A 275 12.27 10.01 1.32
C ALA A 275 10.97 10.45 0.61
N PRO A 276 9.79 10.24 1.21
CA PRO A 276 8.53 10.71 0.65
C PRO A 276 8.43 12.24 0.75
N GLU A 277 7.70 12.86 -0.18
CA GLU A 277 7.43 14.30 -0.13
C GLU A 277 6.32 14.60 0.90
N GLN A 278 6.45 15.67 1.69
CA GLN A 278 5.46 16.00 2.75
C GLN A 278 4.03 16.21 2.22
N ASN A 279 3.88 16.75 1.01
CA ASN A 279 2.56 16.98 0.40
C ASN A 279 2.05 15.79 -0.42
N GLN A 280 2.79 14.68 -0.46
CA GLN A 280 2.47 13.51 -1.29
C GLN A 280 1.07 12.95 -0.99
N ALA A 281 0.69 12.89 0.29
CA ALA A 281 -0.59 12.30 0.69
C ALA A 281 -1.80 13.07 0.12
N TYR A 282 -1.78 14.40 0.19
CA TYR A 282 -2.85 15.22 -0.37
C TYR A 282 -2.87 15.18 -1.89
N VAL A 283 -1.70 15.22 -2.53
CA VAL A 283 -1.60 15.16 -4.00
C VAL A 283 -2.13 13.83 -4.53
N SER A 284 -1.77 12.72 -3.89
CA SER A 284 -2.25 11.39 -4.26
C SER A 284 -3.78 11.30 -4.13
N ALA A 285 -4.31 11.73 -2.98
CA ALA A 285 -5.75 11.76 -2.70
C ALA A 285 -6.55 12.53 -3.76
N VAL A 286 -6.14 13.77 -4.05
CA VAL A 286 -6.82 14.63 -5.02
C VAL A 286 -6.72 14.04 -6.44
N THR A 287 -5.56 13.53 -6.81
CA THR A 287 -5.33 13.00 -8.16
C THR A 287 -6.16 11.73 -8.42
N LEU A 288 -6.21 10.81 -7.46
CA LEU A 288 -7.05 9.61 -7.51
C LEU A 288 -8.54 9.97 -7.56
N ALA A 289 -9.01 10.81 -6.64
CA ALA A 289 -10.41 11.20 -6.57
C ALA A 289 -10.88 11.92 -7.84
N LEU A 290 -10.08 12.87 -8.33
CA LEU A 290 -10.41 13.61 -9.54
C LEU A 290 -10.35 12.72 -10.78
N GLY A 291 -9.35 11.83 -10.87
CA GLY A 291 -9.26 10.84 -11.94
C GLY A 291 -10.50 9.95 -11.99
N TYR A 292 -10.93 9.44 -10.83
CA TYR A 292 -12.15 8.63 -10.72
C TYR A 292 -13.40 9.40 -11.14
N PHE A 293 -13.58 10.60 -10.59
CA PHE A 293 -14.75 11.43 -10.86
C PHE A 293 -14.84 11.82 -12.35
N VAL A 294 -13.73 12.29 -12.93
CA VAL A 294 -13.69 12.69 -14.35
C VAL A 294 -13.90 11.48 -15.25
N GLY A 295 -13.26 10.35 -14.94
CA GLY A 295 -13.42 9.10 -15.69
C GLY A 295 -14.88 8.62 -15.71
N GLY A 296 -15.53 8.58 -14.55
CA GLY A 296 -16.90 8.10 -14.43
C GLY A 296 -17.97 9.08 -14.88
N PHE A 297 -17.65 10.36 -14.95
CA PHE A 297 -18.59 11.35 -15.47
C PHE A 297 -18.78 11.23 -17.00
N ILE A 298 -17.72 10.90 -17.74
CA ILE A 298 -17.75 10.76 -19.21
C ILE A 298 -18.88 9.82 -19.72
N PRO A 299 -19.00 8.56 -19.25
CA PRO A 299 -20.08 7.66 -19.68
C PRO A 299 -21.48 8.12 -19.26
N LEU A 300 -21.59 9.00 -18.26
CA LEU A 300 -22.85 9.46 -17.71
C LEU A 300 -23.46 10.60 -18.55
N VAL A 301 -22.64 11.37 -19.27
CA VAL A 301 -23.10 12.50 -20.09
C VAL A 301 -24.25 12.13 -21.05
N PRO A 302 -24.21 11.02 -21.81
CA PRO A 302 -25.32 10.63 -22.69
C PRO A 302 -26.64 10.35 -21.94
N TYR A 303 -26.58 9.84 -20.71
CA TYR A 303 -27.75 9.59 -19.87
C TYR A 303 -28.41 10.86 -19.36
N ILE A 304 -27.64 11.93 -19.16
CA ILE A 304 -28.17 13.24 -18.73
C ILE A 304 -28.92 13.92 -19.89
N ILE A 305 -28.46 13.72 -21.14
CA ILE A 305 -29.00 14.41 -22.32
C ILE A 305 -30.21 13.67 -22.91
N CYS A 306 -30.17 12.33 -22.93
CA CYS A 306 -31.19 11.52 -23.60
C CYS A 306 -32.34 11.13 -22.65
N HIS A 307 -33.59 11.39 -23.05
CA HIS A 307 -34.76 10.96 -22.27
C HIS A 307 -35.01 9.44 -22.29
N GLN A 308 -34.59 8.75 -23.36
CA GLN A 308 -34.80 7.31 -23.52
C GLN A 308 -33.56 6.50 -23.10
N VAL A 309 -33.71 5.60 -22.13
CA VAL A 309 -32.63 4.80 -21.52
C VAL A 309 -31.86 3.97 -22.56
N ILE A 310 -32.56 3.24 -23.42
CA ILE A 310 -31.92 2.36 -24.40
C ILE A 310 -31.12 3.16 -25.44
N THR A 311 -31.63 4.33 -25.84
CA THR A 311 -30.92 5.23 -26.74
C THR A 311 -29.70 5.83 -26.04
N ALA A 312 -29.84 6.25 -24.77
CA ALA A 312 -28.75 6.76 -23.95
C ALA A 312 -27.63 5.71 -23.78
N LEU A 313 -27.99 4.46 -23.49
CA LEU A 313 -27.06 3.34 -23.35
C LEU A 313 -26.24 3.13 -24.63
N LYS A 314 -26.87 3.16 -25.81
CA LYS A 314 -26.14 3.01 -27.09
C LYS A 314 -25.11 4.11 -27.31
N TYR A 315 -25.46 5.36 -27.02
CA TYR A 315 -24.52 6.47 -27.11
C TYR A 315 -23.42 6.36 -26.04
N SER A 316 -23.76 5.98 -24.81
CA SER A 316 -22.82 5.78 -23.71
C SER A 316 -21.81 4.67 -24.02
N VAL A 317 -22.25 3.53 -24.55
CA VAL A 317 -21.35 2.44 -25.00
C VAL A 317 -20.38 2.93 -26.07
N GLY A 318 -20.85 3.72 -27.05
CA GLY A 318 -20.00 4.28 -28.09
C GLY A 318 -18.95 5.26 -27.53
N VAL A 319 -19.38 6.22 -26.70
CA VAL A 319 -18.49 7.20 -26.05
C VAL A 319 -17.49 6.49 -25.15
N MET A 320 -17.93 5.52 -24.36
CA MET A 320 -17.07 4.74 -23.48
C MET A 320 -16.06 3.89 -24.25
N GLY A 321 -16.47 3.19 -25.31
CA GLY A 321 -15.56 2.41 -26.14
C GLY A 321 -14.42 3.25 -26.74
N ILE A 322 -14.74 4.46 -27.23
CA ILE A 322 -13.73 5.41 -27.72
C ILE A 322 -12.84 5.89 -26.56
N THR A 323 -13.44 6.22 -25.42
CA THR A 323 -12.71 6.74 -24.26
C THR A 323 -11.74 5.70 -23.69
N LEU A 324 -12.14 4.44 -23.53
CA LEU A 324 -11.26 3.34 -23.08
C LEU A 324 -10.12 3.09 -24.07
N LEU A 325 -10.40 3.16 -25.38
CA LEU A 325 -9.39 2.98 -26.41
C LEU A 325 -8.34 4.11 -26.37
N VAL A 326 -8.79 5.36 -26.28
CA VAL A 326 -7.91 6.54 -26.16
C VAL A 326 -7.13 6.50 -24.86
N PHE A 327 -7.79 6.20 -23.74
CA PHE A 327 -7.17 6.11 -22.43
C PHE A 327 -6.12 5.00 -22.36
N GLY A 328 -6.45 3.79 -22.82
CA GLY A 328 -5.50 2.68 -22.87
C GLY A 328 -4.31 2.97 -23.79
N TYR A 329 -4.54 3.65 -24.92
CA TYR A 329 -3.46 4.11 -25.80
C TYR A 329 -2.53 5.11 -25.09
N ILE A 330 -3.09 6.14 -24.44
CA ILE A 330 -2.33 7.17 -23.73
C ILE A 330 -1.53 6.53 -22.58
N LYS A 331 -2.18 5.70 -21.75
CA LYS A 331 -1.53 4.96 -20.65
C LYS A 331 -0.30 4.19 -21.14
N THR A 332 -0.45 3.43 -22.22
CA THR A 332 0.66 2.64 -22.77
C THR A 332 1.75 3.53 -23.40
N CYS A 333 1.40 4.63 -24.05
CA CYS A 333 2.37 5.57 -24.61
C CYS A 333 3.18 6.32 -23.54
N ILE A 334 2.56 6.63 -22.39
CA ILE A 334 3.26 7.24 -21.26
C ILE A 334 4.35 6.30 -20.73
N VAL A 335 4.06 5.00 -20.63
CA VAL A 335 5.00 4.01 -20.09
C VAL A 335 6.08 3.62 -21.11
N ARG A 336 5.69 3.37 -22.37
CA ARG A 336 6.57 2.79 -23.40
C ARG A 336 7.23 3.83 -24.31
N GLY A 337 6.76 5.08 -24.26
CA GLY A 337 7.20 6.18 -25.11
C GLY A 337 6.29 6.38 -26.34
N TRP A 338 6.40 7.58 -26.93
CA TRP A 338 5.51 8.05 -28.01
C TRP A 338 6.04 7.75 -29.42
N GLY A 339 7.32 7.38 -29.56
CA GLY A 339 7.98 7.23 -30.86
C GLY A 339 8.18 5.77 -31.26
N GLY A 340 7.94 5.44 -32.53
CA GLY A 340 8.21 4.11 -33.11
C GLY A 340 6.95 3.31 -33.44
N ARG A 341 7.02 2.53 -34.52
CA ARG A 341 5.88 1.75 -35.03
C ARG A 341 5.42 0.67 -34.04
N ASP A 342 6.36 0.10 -33.29
CA ASP A 342 6.10 -0.91 -32.27
C ASP A 342 5.39 -0.32 -31.04
N ASN A 343 5.66 0.94 -30.69
CA ASN A 343 5.02 1.64 -29.58
C ASN A 343 3.59 2.04 -29.89
N ILE A 344 3.30 2.44 -31.14
CA ILE A 344 1.92 2.68 -31.60
C ILE A 344 1.12 1.37 -31.55
N PHE A 345 1.70 0.26 -32.02
CA PHE A 345 1.04 -1.04 -31.97
C PHE A 345 0.79 -1.50 -30.53
N ALA A 346 1.76 -1.29 -29.63
CA ALA A 346 1.59 -1.54 -28.21
C ALA A 346 0.46 -0.68 -27.60
N GLY A 347 0.39 0.60 -27.97
CA GLY A 347 -0.67 1.51 -27.53
C GLY A 347 -2.06 1.06 -27.96
N VAL A 348 -2.21 0.66 -29.23
CA VAL A 348 -3.48 0.12 -29.74
C VAL A 348 -3.85 -1.17 -29.00
N LYS A 349 -2.87 -2.05 -28.75
CA LYS A 349 -3.09 -3.27 -27.96
C LYS A 349 -3.55 -2.94 -26.54
N GLY A 350 -2.95 -1.93 -25.89
CA GLY A 350 -3.37 -1.44 -24.57
C GLY A 350 -4.79 -0.89 -24.56
N GLY A 351 -5.15 -0.09 -25.57
CA GLY A 351 -6.52 0.39 -25.77
C GLY A 351 -7.53 -0.75 -25.93
N VAL A 352 -7.23 -1.73 -26.78
CA VAL A 352 -8.08 -2.91 -26.98
C VAL A 352 -8.22 -3.72 -25.69
N GLN A 353 -7.13 -3.91 -24.94
CA GLN A 353 -7.19 -4.59 -23.64
C GLN A 353 -8.12 -3.86 -22.67
N MET A 354 -8.08 -2.52 -22.63
CA MET A 354 -8.95 -1.75 -21.74
C MET A 354 -10.43 -1.84 -22.14
N VAL A 355 -10.73 -1.85 -23.45
CA VAL A 355 -12.09 -2.08 -23.95
C VAL A 355 -12.58 -3.48 -23.58
N LEU A 356 -11.72 -4.51 -23.67
CA LEU A 356 -12.08 -5.88 -23.26
C LEU A 356 -12.37 -5.97 -21.77
N VAL A 357 -11.52 -5.38 -20.92
CA VAL A 357 -11.73 -5.35 -19.46
C VAL A 357 -13.04 -4.63 -19.12
N GLY A 358 -13.28 -3.45 -19.72
CA GLY A 358 -14.53 -2.71 -19.55
C GLY A 358 -15.74 -3.53 -20.02
N GLY A 359 -15.64 -4.20 -21.17
CA GLY A 359 -16.70 -5.07 -21.70
C GLY A 359 -17.01 -6.26 -20.79
N VAL A 360 -16.00 -6.89 -20.19
CA VAL A 360 -16.18 -7.96 -19.20
C VAL A 360 -16.86 -7.42 -17.94
N ALA A 361 -16.42 -6.28 -17.41
CA ALA A 361 -17.02 -5.66 -16.23
C ALA A 361 -18.50 -5.32 -16.47
N THR A 362 -18.81 -4.68 -17.59
CA THR A 362 -20.19 -4.37 -17.99
C THR A 362 -21.02 -5.64 -18.19
N GLY A 363 -20.47 -6.66 -18.84
CA GLY A 363 -21.13 -7.95 -19.02
C GLY A 363 -21.45 -8.64 -17.69
N ALA A 364 -20.54 -8.58 -16.71
CA ALA A 364 -20.76 -9.10 -15.37
C ALA A 364 -21.87 -8.32 -14.63
N ALA A 365 -21.84 -6.98 -14.68
CA ALA A 365 -22.85 -6.13 -14.04
C ALA A 365 -24.25 -6.36 -14.63
N ILE A 366 -24.38 -6.39 -15.97
CA ILE A 366 -25.67 -6.68 -16.64
C ILE A 366 -26.16 -8.09 -16.30
N SER A 367 -25.25 -9.08 -16.30
CA SER A 367 -25.58 -10.46 -15.94
C SER A 367 -26.12 -10.55 -14.51
N LEU A 368 -25.46 -9.89 -13.55
CA LEU A 368 -25.87 -9.87 -12.16
C LEU A 368 -27.27 -9.25 -11.98
N VAL A 369 -27.52 -8.09 -12.59
CA VAL A 369 -28.82 -7.43 -12.51
C VAL A 369 -29.91 -8.31 -13.11
N ARG A 370 -29.65 -8.94 -14.26
CA ARG A 370 -30.61 -9.87 -14.87
C ARG A 370 -30.86 -11.11 -14.04
N LEU A 371 -29.86 -11.66 -13.35
CA LEU A 371 -30.07 -12.82 -12.49
C LEU A 371 -31.01 -12.50 -11.33
N ILE A 372 -30.87 -11.32 -10.73
CA ILE A 372 -31.72 -10.84 -9.64
C ILE A 372 -33.15 -10.57 -10.14
N ASP A 373 -33.30 -9.97 -11.33
CA ASP A 373 -34.62 -9.68 -11.90
C ASP A 373 -35.37 -10.96 -12.32
N ASN A 374 -34.65 -12.02 -12.71
CA ASN A 374 -35.25 -13.30 -13.11
C ASN A 374 -35.55 -14.26 -11.94
N THR A 375 -35.12 -13.96 -10.70
CA THR A 375 -35.55 -14.79 -9.55
C THR A 375 -37.03 -14.57 -9.28
N PRO A 376 -37.90 -15.58 -9.39
CA PRO A 376 -39.32 -15.44 -9.07
C PRO A 376 -39.42 -15.02 -7.61
N GLN A 377 -40.08 -13.89 -7.34
CA GLN A 377 -40.48 -13.57 -5.97
C GLN A 377 -41.45 -14.68 -5.53
N GLY A 378 -40.94 -15.64 -4.76
CA GLY A 378 -41.74 -16.67 -4.11
C GLY A 378 -42.74 -15.98 -3.20
N GLY A 379 -44.02 -16.04 -3.59
CA GLY A 379 -45.15 -15.54 -2.82
C GLY A 379 -45.50 -16.40 -1.62
#